data_AF-E7DQC5-F1
#
_entry.id   AF-E7DQC5-F1
#
_cell.length_a   1.000
_cell.length_b   1.000
_cell.length_c   1.000
_cell.angle_alpha   90.00
_cell.angle_beta   90.00
_cell.angle_gamma   90.00
#
_symmetry.space_group_name_H-M   'P 1'
#
loop_
_entity.id
_entity.type
_entity.pdbx_description
1 polymer ?
#
loop_
_entity_poly.entity_id
_entity_poly.type
_entity_poly.pdbx_seq_one_letter_code
_entity_poly.pdbx_strand_id
1 'polypeptide(L)' 'MTNQRTTRKVKLQVWLTEQEHELLQQAATTTGQGMSSYVRSTVLKAIKADLRGISRQH' A
#
# COMPACT_ATOMS: atom_id res chain seq x y z
N MET A 1 13.60 -13.59 25.18
CA MET A 1 14.09 -13.02 23.91
C MET A 1 13.01 -12.09 23.38
N THR A 2 13.27 -10.78 23.37
CA THR A 2 12.28 -9.78 22.93
C THR A 2 12.25 -9.80 21.40
N ASN A 3 11.17 -10.33 20.82
CA ASN A 3 10.89 -10.25 19.38
C ASN A 3 10.62 -8.78 19.01
N GLN A 4 11.67 -7.96 18.94
CA GLN A 4 11.59 -6.69 18.22
C GLN A 4 11.45 -7.04 16.74
N ARG A 5 10.19 -7.13 16.26
CA ARG A 5 9.89 -6.86 14.86
C ARG A 5 10.53 -5.51 14.57
N THR A 6 11.68 -5.54 13.89
CA THR A 6 12.43 -4.35 13.53
C THR A 6 11.54 -3.54 12.60
N THR A 7 10.89 -2.52 13.13
CA THR A 7 10.03 -1.64 12.34
C THR A 7 10.96 -0.76 11.51
N ARG A 8 11.25 -1.18 10.27
CA ARG A 8 12.00 -0.35 9.32
C ARG A 8 11.03 0.60 8.64
N LYS A 9 11.29 1.91 8.78
CA LYS A 9 10.56 2.94 8.04
C LYS A 9 11.15 3.04 6.63
N VAL A 10 10.29 2.94 5.61
CA VAL A 10 10.65 3.15 4.20
C VAL A 10 9.87 4.36 3.71
N LYS A 11 10.56 5.32 3.08
CA LYS A 11 9.91 6.46 2.43
C LYS A 11 9.58 6.08 1.00
N LEU A 12 8.32 6.24 0.59
CA LEU A 12 7.86 6.03 -0.77
C LEU A 12 7.56 7.40 -1.39
N GLN A 13 8.20 7.74 -2.51
CA GLN A 13 7.88 8.92 -3.32
C GLN A 13 7.41 8.44 -4.68
N VAL A 14 6.27 8.95 -5.14
CA VAL A 14 5.63 8.56 -6.39
C VAL A 14 5.20 9.82 -7.11
N TRP A 15 5.43 9.85 -8.41
CA TRP A 15 4.91 10.89 -9.28
C TRP A 15 3.55 10.44 -9.78
N LEU A 16 2.55 11.31 -9.64
CA LEU A 16 1.19 11.08 -10.08
C LEU A 16 0.82 12.18 -11.07
N THR A 17 0.05 11.82 -12.08
CA THR A 17 -0.76 12.79 -12.81
C THR A 17 -1.83 13.39 -11.90
N GLU A 18 -2.41 14.51 -12.31
CA GLU A 18 -3.50 15.17 -11.57
C GLU A 18 -4.70 14.23 -11.40
N GLN A 19 -5.10 13.53 -12.47
CA GLN A 19 -6.20 12.57 -12.42
C GLN A 19 -5.93 11.41 -11.45
N GLU A 20 -4.70 10.87 -11.41
CA GLU A 20 -4.34 9.82 -10.46
C GLU A 20 -4.36 10.32 -9.02
N HIS A 21 -3.93 11.56 -8.79
CA HIS A 21 -4.00 12.19 -7.47
C HIS A 21 -5.44 12.35 -7.00
N GLU A 22 -6.34 12.83 -7.87
CA GLU A 22 -7.76 12.99 -7.57
C GLU A 22 -8.43 11.65 -7.23
N LEU A 23 -8.17 10.60 -8.03
CA LEU A 23 -8.68 9.26 -7.76
C LEU A 23 -8.18 8.72 -6.41
N LEU A 24 -6.90 8.93 -6.11
CA LEU A 24 -6.30 8.51 -4.84
C LEU A 24 -6.94 9.25 -3.66
N GLN A 25 -7.13 10.57 -3.79
CA GLN A 25 -7.79 11.42 -2.80
C GLN A 25 -9.23 10.98 -2.55
N GLN A 26 -10.00 10.77 -3.61
CA GLN A 26 -11.38 10.31 -3.51
C GLN A 26 -11.47 8.94 -2.82
N ALA A 27 -10.61 8.00 -3.19
CA ALA A 27 -10.61 6.66 -2.59
C ALA A 27 -10.22 6.68 -1.10
N ALA A 28 -9.21 7.47 -0.73
CA ALA A 28 -8.82 7.66 0.67
C ALA A 28 -9.97 8.27 1.49
N THR A 29 -10.61 9.34 0.97
CA THR A 29 -11.75 9.98 1.63
C THR A 29 -12.95 9.04 1.77
N THR A 30 -13.30 8.31 0.71
CA THR A 30 -14.45 7.39 0.68
C THR A 30 -14.29 6.26 1.71
N THR A 31 -13.05 5.81 1.94
CA THR A 31 -12.74 4.75 2.91
C THR A 31 -12.52 5.28 4.34
N GLY A 32 -12.61 6.60 4.55
CA GLY A 32 -12.33 7.24 5.83
C GLY A 32 -10.87 7.14 6.26
N GLN A 33 -9.95 6.95 5.31
CA GLN A 33 -8.52 6.76 5.58
C GLN A 33 -7.70 7.99 5.18
N GLY A 34 -6.64 8.28 5.92
CA GLY A 34 -5.60 9.20 5.45
C GLY A 34 -4.85 8.62 4.25
N MET A 35 -4.44 9.47 3.32
CA MET A 35 -3.81 9.08 2.04
C MET A 35 -2.70 8.03 2.20
N SER A 36 -1.71 8.30 3.06
CA SER A 36 -0.58 7.40 3.29
C SER A 36 -1.01 6.04 3.85
N SER A 37 -2.06 6.01 4.66
CA SER A 37 -2.62 4.77 5.23
C SER A 37 -3.33 3.96 4.14
N TYR A 38 -4.14 4.63 3.32
CA TYR A 38 -4.82 4.03 2.19
C TYR A 38 -3.81 3.40 1.22
N VAL A 39 -2.85 4.20 0.72
CA VAL A 39 -1.78 3.75 -0.20
C VAL A 39 -1.04 2.55 0.37
N ARG A 40 -0.57 2.63 1.62
CA ARG A 40 0.16 1.54 2.27
C ARG A 40 -0.67 0.26 2.31
N SER A 41 -1.95 0.36 2.67
CA SER A 41 -2.82 -0.81 2.77
C SER A 41 -3.10 -1.45 1.41
N THR A 42 -3.32 -0.63 0.38
CA THR A 42 -3.60 -1.07 -0.99
C THR A 42 -2.38 -1.72 -1.62
N VAL A 43 -1.20 -1.09 -1.51
CA VAL A 43 0.07 -1.66 -1.98
C VAL A 43 0.35 -3.01 -1.33
N LEU A 44 0.16 -3.14 -0.01
CA LEU A 44 0.35 -4.42 0.68
C LEU A 44 -0.65 -5.50 0.25
N LYS A 45 -1.89 -5.13 -0.07
CA LYS A 45 -2.90 -6.07 -0.60
C LYS A 45 -2.49 -6.58 -1.99
N ALA A 46 -2.05 -5.68 -2.87
CA ALA A 46 -1.56 -6.04 -4.21
C ALA A 46 -0.35 -6.98 -4.13
N ILE A 47 0.68 -6.62 -3.37
CA ILE A 47 1.88 -7.46 -3.19
C ILE A 47 1.50 -8.87 -2.66
N LYS A 48 0.58 -8.95 -1.69
CA LYS A 48 0.12 -10.26 -1.18
C LYS A 48 -0.62 -11.08 -2.23
N ALA A 49 -1.40 -10.45 -3.09
CA ALA A 49 -2.09 -11.13 -4.18
C ALA A 49 -1.09 -11.68 -5.20
N ASP A 50 -0.09 -10.89 -5.58
CA ASP A 50 0.96 -11.29 -6.52
C ASP A 50 1.77 -12.47 -5.97
N LEU A 51 2.19 -12.41 -4.71
CA LEU A 51 2.92 -13.49 -4.06
C LEU A 51 2.10 -14.79 -4.00
N ARG A 52 0.78 -14.70 -3.77
CA ARG A 52 -0.11 -15.88 -3.81
C ARG A 52 -0.24 -16.46 -5.22
N GLY A 53 -0.22 -15.61 -6.26
CA GLY A 53 -0.21 -16.04 -7.65
C GLY A 53 1.05 -16.84 -7.97
N ILE A 54 2.21 -16.36 -7.53
CA ILE A 54 3.51 -17.03 -7.73
C ILE A 54 3.55 -18.40 -7.02
N SER A 55 3.05 -18.50 -5.78
CA SER A 55 3.03 -19.78 -5.05
C SER A 55 2.06 -20.82 -5.59
N ARG A 56 1.15 -20.49 -6.52
CA ARG A 56 0.22 -21.45 -7.13
C ARG A 56 0.75 -22.04 -8.44
N GLN A 57 1.90 -21.58 -8.93
CA GLN A 57 2.54 -22.08 -10.16
C GLN A 57 3.67 -23.08 -9.88
N HIS A 58 3.96 -23.34 -8.62
CA HIS A 58 4.89 -24.37 -8.13
C HIS A 58 4.13 -25.41 -7.31
#